data_AF-A0A183GJX5-F1
#
_entry.id   AF-A0A183GJX5-F1
#
_cell.length_a   1.000
_cell.length_b   1.000
_cell.length_c   1.000
_cell.angle_alpha   90.00
_cell.angle_beta   90.00
_cell.angle_gamma   90.00
#
_symmetry.space_group_name_H-M   'P 1'
#
loop_
_entity.id
_entity.type
_entity.pdbx_description
1 polymer ?
#
loop_
_entity_poly.entity_id
_entity_poly.type
_entity_poly.pdbx_seq_one_letter_code
_entity_poly.pdbx_strand_id
1 'polypeptide(L)'
;MSSPPQGAPSPAPKFSDFRSDPTECTWSGRWMGANTAHNIYCRYDNVGKCGSIDCSINHYTLKAQNSSDIYGDRCDRLDLFGLRGKATCGYIAWFNDDDEIVNSWYKTR
;
A
#
# COMPACT_ATOMS: atom_id res chain seq x y z
N MET A 1 33.29 43.36 -5.50
CA MET A 1 32.37 42.67 -4.58
C MET A 1 31.16 42.25 -5.40
N SER A 2 31.09 40.98 -5.77
CA SER A 2 30.03 40.43 -6.62
C SER A 2 29.39 39.28 -5.85
N SER A 3 28.10 39.40 -5.57
CA SER A 3 27.29 38.40 -4.86
C SER A 3 27.22 37.08 -5.66
N PRO A 4 27.12 35.91 -5.02
CA PRO A 4 26.86 34.67 -5.73
C PRO A 4 25.37 34.57 -6.13
N PRO A 5 25.04 33.91 -7.25
CA PRO A 5 23.66 33.78 -7.71
C PRO A 5 22.88 32.78 -6.86
N GLN A 6 21.63 33.13 -6.57
CA GLN A 6 20.61 32.24 -6.01
C GLN A 6 20.11 31.26 -7.08
N GLY A 7 19.86 30.02 -6.69
CA GLY A 7 18.96 29.12 -7.44
C GLY A 7 19.64 27.90 -8.06
N ALA A 8 19.73 26.84 -7.27
CA ALA A 8 19.58 25.49 -7.81
C ALA A 8 18.42 24.83 -7.04
N PRO A 9 17.35 24.37 -7.71
CA PRO A 9 16.35 23.55 -7.04
C PRO A 9 17.04 22.25 -6.58
N SER A 10 16.92 21.93 -5.29
CA SER A 10 17.27 20.61 -4.76
C SER A 10 16.61 19.54 -5.64
N PRO A 11 17.31 18.46 -6.02
CA PRO A 11 16.66 17.37 -6.72
C PRO A 11 15.53 16.85 -5.84
N ALA A 12 14.30 16.91 -6.35
CA ALA A 12 13.17 16.22 -5.77
C ALA A 12 13.57 14.74 -5.55
N PRO A 13 13.17 14.11 -4.44
CA PRO A 13 13.48 12.71 -4.20
C PRO A 13 12.98 11.90 -5.41
N LYS A 14 13.93 11.33 -6.16
CA LYS A 14 13.62 10.37 -7.22
C LYS A 14 12.98 9.19 -6.52
N PHE A 15 11.67 8.99 -6.73
CA PHE A 15 11.00 7.72 -6.45
C PHE A 15 11.63 6.67 -7.38
N SER A 16 12.81 6.19 -7.02
CA SER A 16 13.47 5.07 -7.68
C SER A 16 12.66 3.83 -7.36
N ASP A 17 11.91 3.36 -8.36
CA ASP A 17 11.45 1.99 -8.56
C ASP A 17 11.57 1.06 -7.33
N PHE A 18 10.74 1.28 -6.32
CA PHE A 18 10.36 0.18 -5.43
C PHE A 18 9.48 -0.74 -6.28
N ARG A 19 10.12 -1.63 -7.05
CA ARG A 19 9.45 -2.87 -7.42
C ARG A 19 8.95 -3.44 -6.10
N SER A 20 7.65 -3.62 -6.01
CA SER A 20 7.06 -4.48 -4.99
C SER A 20 7.33 -5.90 -5.46
N ASP A 21 8.61 -6.27 -5.63
CA ASP A 21 8.92 -7.64 -5.98
C ASP A 21 8.41 -8.47 -4.80
N PRO A 22 7.39 -9.31 -5.00
CA PRO A 22 6.83 -10.10 -3.92
C PRO A 22 7.88 -11.04 -3.31
N THR A 23 9.01 -11.26 -3.98
CA THR A 23 10.15 -12.01 -3.44
C THR A 23 11.03 -11.20 -2.49
N GLU A 24 11.04 -9.87 -2.59
CA GLU A 24 11.85 -8.97 -1.74
C GLU A 24 11.04 -8.33 -0.60
N CYS A 25 9.71 -8.35 -0.69
CA CYS A 25 8.80 -7.77 0.30
C CYS A 25 7.56 -8.64 0.52
N THR A 26 7.30 -8.99 1.78
CA THR A 26 6.04 -9.67 2.15
C THR A 26 4.97 -8.66 2.56
N TRP A 27 3.75 -8.80 2.04
CA TRP A 27 2.59 -8.03 2.51
C TRP A 27 1.91 -8.65 3.73
N SER A 28 2.41 -9.81 4.18
CA SER A 28 2.03 -10.38 5.47
C SER A 28 2.44 -9.46 6.62
N GLY A 29 1.56 -9.29 7.58
CA GLY A 29 1.83 -8.58 8.82
C GLY A 29 0.67 -7.75 9.32
N ARG A 30 1.00 -6.87 10.26
CA ARG A 30 0.08 -5.89 10.83
C ARG A 30 0.12 -4.61 10.03
N TRP A 31 -1.06 -4.03 9.83
CA TRP A 31 -1.27 -2.80 9.10
C TRP A 31 -2.17 -1.89 9.91
N MET A 32 -2.02 -0.59 9.71
CA MET A 32 -2.82 0.43 10.35
C MET A 32 -3.46 1.35 9.31
N GLY A 33 -4.78 1.50 9.38
CA GLY A 33 -5.50 2.45 8.55
C GLY A 33 -5.26 3.88 9.01
N ALA A 34 -4.81 4.76 8.12
CA ALA A 34 -4.53 6.16 8.39
C ALA A 34 -5.78 6.93 8.84
N ASN A 35 -6.89 6.73 8.12
CA ASN A 35 -8.11 7.49 8.34
C ASN A 35 -9.02 6.82 9.39
N THR A 36 -8.89 5.51 9.54
CA THR A 36 -9.79 4.71 10.39
C THR A 36 -9.16 4.29 11.72
N ALA A 37 -7.83 4.39 11.86
CA ALA A 37 -7.06 3.82 12.97
C ALA A 37 -7.32 2.33 13.22
N HIS A 38 -7.82 1.61 12.21
CA HIS A 38 -8.12 0.19 12.32
C HIS A 38 -6.83 -0.62 12.36
N ASN A 39 -6.82 -1.67 13.17
CA ASN A 39 -5.76 -2.66 13.18
C ASN A 39 -6.14 -3.80 12.22
N ILE A 40 -5.33 -3.96 11.17
CA ILE A 40 -5.57 -4.92 10.11
C ILE A 40 -4.46 -5.96 10.12
N TYR A 41 -4.82 -7.22 10.04
CA TYR A 41 -3.90 -8.34 9.93
C TYR A 41 -4.03 -8.93 8.54
N CYS A 42 -2.95 -8.91 7.77
CA CYS A 42 -2.91 -9.49 6.43
C CYS A 42 -1.95 -10.67 6.36
N ARG A 43 -2.31 -11.67 5.56
CA ARG A 43 -1.48 -12.80 5.16
C ARG A 43 -1.37 -12.78 3.65
N TYR A 44 -0.13 -12.74 3.17
CA TYR A 44 0.22 -12.89 1.77
C TYR A 44 0.65 -14.33 1.50
N ASP A 45 0.06 -14.95 0.48
CA ASP A 45 0.45 -16.26 -0.04
C ASP A 45 1.01 -16.08 -1.46
N ASN A 46 2.24 -16.54 -1.68
CA ASN A 46 2.93 -16.39 -2.98
C ASN A 46 2.52 -17.49 -3.98
N VAL A 47 1.25 -17.49 -4.37
CA VAL A 47 0.66 -18.45 -5.31
C VAL A 47 0.33 -17.74 -6.64
N GLY A 48 0.68 -18.35 -7.77
CA GLY A 48 0.46 -17.76 -9.09
C GLY A 48 1.52 -16.71 -9.46
N LYS A 49 1.16 -15.74 -10.32
CA LYS A 49 2.13 -14.74 -10.83
C LYS A 49 2.51 -13.69 -9.78
N CYS A 50 1.53 -13.21 -9.02
CA CYS A 50 1.69 -12.09 -8.10
C CYS A 50 1.30 -12.43 -6.65
N GLY A 51 0.77 -13.62 -6.39
CA GLY A 51 0.24 -14.00 -5.09
C GLY A 51 -1.20 -13.54 -4.83
N SER A 52 -1.66 -13.86 -3.63
CA SER A 52 -2.94 -13.43 -3.07
C SER A 52 -2.76 -12.92 -1.65
N ILE A 53 -3.71 -12.12 -1.18
CA ILE A 53 -3.70 -11.53 0.16
C ILE A 53 -5.05 -11.74 0.84
N ASP A 54 -5.03 -12.21 2.08
CA ASP A 54 -6.18 -12.31 2.98
C ASP A 54 -5.99 -11.35 4.15
N CYS A 55 -6.94 -10.43 4.35
CA CYS A 55 -6.87 -9.41 5.38
C CYS A 55 -8.08 -9.48 6.31
N SER A 56 -7.84 -9.26 7.59
CA SER A 56 -8.86 -9.19 8.63
C SER A 56 -8.74 -7.88 9.42
N ILE A 57 -9.87 -7.23 9.64
CA ILE A 57 -9.99 -6.04 10.47
C ILE A 57 -10.63 -6.47 11.78
N ASN A 58 -9.94 -6.20 12.88
CA ASN A 58 -10.45 -6.46 14.22
C ASN A 58 -10.49 -5.16 15.02
N HIS A 59 -11.61 -4.44 14.89
CA HIS A 59 -11.88 -3.20 15.62
C HIS A 59 -13.22 -3.30 16.35
N TYR A 60 -13.43 -2.48 17.39
CA TYR A 60 -14.64 -2.56 18.22
C TYR A 60 -15.92 -2.22 17.43
N THR A 61 -15.82 -1.31 16.46
CA THR A 61 -16.94 -0.92 15.56
C THR A 61 -17.04 -1.75 14.28
N LEU A 62 -15.96 -2.45 13.89
CA LEU A 62 -15.91 -3.14 12.60
C LEU A 62 -15.09 -4.42 12.70
N LYS A 63 -15.74 -5.54 12.37
CA LYS A 63 -15.11 -6.84 12.17
C LYS A 63 -15.38 -7.30 10.75
N ALA A 64 -14.32 -7.43 9.96
CA ALA A 64 -14.44 -7.80 8.56
C ALA A 64 -13.25 -8.67 8.14
N GLN A 65 -13.47 -9.57 7.19
CA GLN A 65 -12.42 -10.35 6.55
C GLN A 65 -12.69 -10.38 5.05
N ASN A 66 -11.64 -10.22 4.26
CA ASN A 66 -11.73 -10.26 2.80
C ASN A 66 -10.39 -10.64 2.21
N SER A 67 -10.42 -11.30 1.05
CA SER A 67 -9.25 -11.73 0.31
C SER A 67 -9.31 -11.29 -1.14
N SER A 68 -8.15 -11.15 -1.76
CA SER A 68 -7.99 -10.68 -3.13
C SER A 68 -6.75 -11.30 -3.78
N ASP A 69 -6.84 -11.54 -5.08
CA ASP A 69 -5.66 -11.80 -5.89
C ASP A 69 -4.94 -10.48 -6.18
N ILE A 70 -3.62 -10.58 -6.34
CA ILE A 70 -2.78 -9.43 -6.62
C ILE A 70 -2.54 -9.41 -8.12
N TYR A 71 -2.63 -8.22 -8.72
CA TYR A 71 -2.60 -8.09 -10.18
C TYR A 71 -1.91 -6.81 -10.64
N GLY A 72 -1.93 -6.61 -11.96
CA GLY A 72 -1.21 -5.54 -12.64
C GLY A 72 0.18 -5.97 -13.11
N ASP A 73 0.74 -5.22 -14.06
CA ASP A 73 2.04 -5.53 -14.66
C ASP A 73 3.18 -5.56 -13.65
N ARG A 74 3.01 -4.84 -12.54
CA ARG A 74 3.99 -4.73 -11.45
C ARG A 74 3.59 -5.50 -10.19
N CYS A 75 2.53 -6.32 -10.24
CA CYS A 75 1.98 -6.98 -9.05
C CYS A 75 1.74 -5.99 -7.90
N ASP A 76 1.11 -4.85 -8.20
CA ASP A 76 0.95 -3.72 -7.28
C ASP A 76 -0.51 -3.31 -7.08
N ARG A 77 -1.47 -4.08 -7.61
CA ARG A 77 -2.90 -3.80 -7.48
C ARG A 77 -3.63 -4.92 -6.76
N LEU A 78 -4.65 -4.57 -5.99
CA LEU A 78 -5.53 -5.50 -5.29
C LEU A 78 -6.86 -4.82 -4.96
N ASP A 79 -7.90 -5.61 -4.73
CA ASP A 79 -9.23 -5.09 -4.38
C ASP A 79 -9.71 -5.73 -3.08
N LEU A 80 -9.91 -4.93 -2.03
CA LEU A 80 -10.39 -5.41 -0.73
C LEU A 80 -11.47 -4.51 -0.16
N PHE A 81 -12.46 -5.11 0.49
CA PHE A 81 -13.53 -4.38 1.20
C PHE A 81 -14.28 -3.36 0.32
N GLY A 82 -14.40 -3.66 -0.99
CA GLY A 82 -15.02 -2.77 -1.96
C GLY A 82 -14.15 -1.56 -2.36
N LEU A 83 -12.86 -1.56 -2.02
CA LEU A 83 -11.90 -0.52 -2.37
C LEU A 83 -10.87 -1.06 -3.35
N ARG A 84 -10.45 -0.19 -4.28
CA ARG A 84 -9.35 -0.47 -5.20
C ARG A 84 -8.04 -0.02 -4.57
N GLY A 85 -7.05 -0.89 -4.51
CA GLY A 85 -5.80 -0.69 -3.80
C GLY A 85 -4.59 -0.66 -4.71
N LYS A 86 -3.63 0.23 -4.41
CA LYS A 86 -2.27 0.18 -4.98
C LYS A 86 -1.24 -0.04 -3.86
N ALA A 87 -0.57 -1.18 -3.89
CA ALA A 87 0.32 -1.64 -2.84
C ALA A 87 1.80 -1.44 -3.16
N THR A 88 2.56 -1.20 -2.10
CA THR A 88 4.01 -1.28 -2.00
C THR A 88 4.39 -2.07 -0.74
N CYS A 89 5.68 -2.35 -0.54
CA CYS A 89 6.20 -3.17 0.56
C CYS A 89 5.70 -2.81 1.98
N GLY A 90 5.34 -1.54 2.22
CA GLY A 90 4.87 -1.08 3.53
C GLY A 90 3.72 -0.09 3.48
N TYR A 91 3.11 0.10 2.31
CA TYR A 91 2.05 1.09 2.12
C TYR A 91 1.04 0.64 1.08
N ILE A 92 -0.26 0.79 1.38
CA ILE A 92 -1.35 0.59 0.42
C ILE A 92 -2.19 1.87 0.37
N ALA A 93 -2.31 2.46 -0.81
CA ALA A 93 -3.28 3.54 -1.07
C ALA A 93 -4.61 2.93 -1.51
N TRP A 94 -5.71 3.40 -0.92
CA TRP A 94 -7.06 2.93 -1.22
C TRP A 94 -7.88 4.01 -1.90
N PHE A 95 -8.53 3.63 -2.99
CA PHE A 95 -9.32 4.50 -3.85
C PHE A 95 -10.78 4.07 -3.86
N ASN A 96 -11.70 5.04 -3.91
CA ASN A 96 -13.10 4.80 -4.21
C ASN A 96 -13.31 4.62 -5.73
N ASP A 97 -14.57 4.53 -6.17
CA ASP A 97 -14.91 4.38 -7.58
C ASP A 97 -14.62 5.63 -8.42
N ASP A 98 -14.51 6.80 -7.78
CA ASP A 98 -14.17 8.08 -8.42
C ASP A 98 -12.64 8.32 -8.53
N ASP A 99 -11.82 7.30 -8.23
CA ASP A 99 -10.34 7.36 -8.18
C ASP A 99 -9.78 8.35 -7.14
N GLU A 100 -10.57 8.70 -6.13
CA GLU A 100 -10.13 9.53 -5.00
C GLU A 100 -9.55 8.67 -3.88
N ILE A 101 -8.44 9.14 -3.27
CA ILE A 101 -7.84 8.46 -2.12
C ILE A 101 -8.74 8.62 -0.91
N VAL A 102 -9.31 7.51 -0.44
CA VAL A 102 -10.21 7.48 0.74
C VAL A 102 -9.56 6.92 1.99
N ASN A 103 -8.48 6.16 1.84
CA ASN A 103 -7.70 5.66 2.98
C ASN A 103 -6.28 5.29 2.54
N SER A 104 -5.43 5.04 3.52
CA SER A 104 -4.09 4.51 3.32
C SER A 104 -3.73 3.59 4.45
N TRP A 105 -3.10 2.46 4.16
CA TRP A 105 -2.64 1.53 5.18
C TRP A 105 -1.13 1.54 5.24
N TYR A 106 -0.58 1.67 6.45
CA TYR A 106 0.84 1.59 6.70
C TYR A 106 1.14 0.29 7.43
N LYS A 107 2.15 -0.43 6.97
CA LYS A 107 2.61 -1.63 7.66
C LYS A 107 3.28 -1.23 8.97
N THR A 108 2.88 -1.87 10.06
CA THR A 108 3.47 -1.63 11.38
C THR A 108 4.52 -2.69 11.69
N ARG A 109 5.47 -2.36 12.56
CA ARG A 109 6.48 -3.31 13.08
C ARG A 109 5.83 -4.49 13.80
#